data_AF-A0A0F9NGU4-F1
#
_entry.id   AF-A0A0F9NGU4-F1
#
_cell.length_a   1.000
_cell.length_b   1.000
_cell.length_c   1.000
_cell.angle_alpha   90.00
_cell.angle_beta   90.00
_cell.angle_gamma   90.00
#
_symmetry.space_group_name_H-M   'P 1'
#
loop_
_entity.id
_entity.type
_entity.pdbx_description
1 polymer ?
#
loop_
_entity_poly.entity_id
_entity_poly.type
_entity_poly.pdbx_seq_one_letter_code
_entity_poly.pdbx_strand_id
1 'polypeptide(L)'
;MLADFSTVEKKEIIINNHVLEKVWHIAEDKEFREHLQEFYKPDIWFIGRKRIFEKNIAEHIENAKEIVIICSFLLEQTEIINAILKIVKNSVRVYIVTASENQLEKSYQLESEIEDERVATHKILLKTLRKKCLIRSAPNFHAKYILIDPKLKSRLGFISSANFTKHALSNNIEIGVQLNEKQISDLFNSFCYTFWYESKHEYLRETSLSAVRYAPIGFIDRPDLTHIICPNSNNDFEFNFKRLIENSHGDIYISTYSIDSNNSVFKLILNQLKNGRKIYIYVRPRKKDLDSLLELEQAGAIIRGHSLLHFKCLLIDEDIYKKGIIFTGNLTKESFESSYDIGIFLNSQQYKTTLEILKSWRYLTPAIFFGKANISEIPIGKYSEWAPEKRDFEIKQLVVQDLGTFEGDTIETYQNFRPNDEISNVIRDNVKEIRILWRVTPPILPKDAKLITDIPYNLSKKHKHLLENEKRFYTKNKKKYLLFKRGENYKLIRDLSVIIGAKLVLG
;
A
#
# COMPACT_ATOMS: atom_id res chain seq x y z
N MET A 1 -48.76 -40.12 12.32
CA MET A 1 -47.27 -40.16 12.29
C MET A 1 -46.77 -39.61 13.60
N LEU A 2 -46.27 -40.47 14.49
CA LEU A 2 -45.62 -40.03 15.73
C LEU A 2 -44.25 -39.47 15.34
N ALA A 3 -44.02 -38.18 15.59
CA ALA A 3 -42.70 -37.60 15.40
C ALA A 3 -41.71 -38.33 16.32
N ASP A 4 -40.61 -38.86 15.77
CA ASP A 4 -39.51 -39.36 16.58
C ASP A 4 -38.90 -38.17 17.30
N PHE A 5 -39.17 -38.06 18.61
CA PHE A 5 -38.61 -37.02 19.44
C PHE A 5 -37.13 -37.35 19.70
N SER A 6 -36.28 -36.93 18.77
CA SER A 6 -34.83 -37.03 18.82
C SER A 6 -34.20 -35.65 19.01
N THR A 7 -32.91 -35.65 19.37
CA THR A 7 -32.07 -34.46 19.18
C THR A 7 -32.11 -34.05 17.71
N VAL A 8 -32.32 -32.76 17.47
CA VAL A 8 -32.30 -32.20 16.11
C VAL A 8 -31.05 -31.33 15.99
N GLU A 9 -30.19 -31.66 15.03
CA GLU A 9 -29.11 -30.76 14.62
C GLU A 9 -29.65 -29.73 13.64
N LYS A 10 -29.34 -28.47 13.88
CA LYS A 10 -29.71 -27.34 13.05
C LYS A 10 -28.47 -26.62 12.56
N LYS A 11 -28.63 -25.99 11.39
CA LYS A 11 -27.59 -25.19 10.77
C LYS A 11 -28.16 -23.91 10.18
N GLU A 12 -27.38 -22.85 10.26
CA GLU A 12 -27.60 -21.57 9.60
C GLU A 12 -26.31 -21.18 8.87
N ILE A 13 -26.44 -20.61 7.66
CA ILE A 13 -25.30 -20.09 6.91
C ILE A 13 -25.51 -18.60 6.76
N ILE A 14 -24.53 -17.83 7.25
CA ILE A 14 -24.51 -16.38 7.17
C ILE A 14 -23.41 -15.99 6.20
N ILE A 15 -23.79 -15.26 5.15
CA ILE A 15 -22.83 -14.61 4.25
C ILE A 15 -22.40 -13.32 4.90
N ASN A 16 -21.10 -13.17 5.09
CA ASN A 16 -20.53 -12.00 5.73
C ASN A 16 -20.41 -10.84 4.74
N ASN A 17 -21.29 -9.87 4.92
CA ASN A 17 -21.32 -8.63 4.13
C ASN A 17 -20.56 -7.47 4.80
N HIS A 18 -19.67 -7.76 5.74
CA HIS A 18 -18.83 -6.74 6.34
C HIS A 18 -17.94 -6.09 5.28
N VAL A 19 -17.88 -4.76 5.31
CA VAL A 19 -17.12 -3.95 4.37
C VAL A 19 -15.88 -3.44 5.08
N LEU A 20 -14.73 -3.81 4.54
CA LEU A 20 -13.42 -3.34 4.97
C LEU A 20 -13.07 -2.05 4.22
N GLU A 21 -12.25 -1.20 4.84
CA GLU A 21 -11.83 0.07 4.26
C GLU A 21 -10.31 0.18 4.09
N LYS A 22 -9.87 0.81 2.99
CA LYS A 22 -8.44 1.05 2.69
C LYS A 22 -7.63 -0.24 2.71
N VAL A 23 -8.14 -1.26 2.02
CA VAL A 23 -7.61 -2.63 2.07
C VAL A 23 -6.53 -2.87 1.04
N TRP A 24 -5.42 -3.45 1.49
CA TRP A 24 -4.40 -4.05 0.62
C TRP A 24 -4.46 -5.57 0.72
N HIS A 25 -4.56 -6.25 -0.41
CA HIS A 25 -4.16 -7.66 -0.51
C HIS A 25 -2.64 -7.73 -0.59
N ILE A 26 -2.03 -8.64 0.17
CA ILE A 26 -0.58 -8.80 0.28
C ILE A 26 -0.22 -10.25 -0.08
N ALA A 27 0.26 -10.45 -1.30
CA ALA A 27 0.81 -11.73 -1.75
C ALA A 27 2.28 -11.89 -1.32
N GLU A 28 2.80 -13.11 -1.50
CA GLU A 28 4.22 -13.37 -1.30
C GLU A 28 5.08 -12.63 -2.35
N ASP A 29 6.19 -12.07 -1.90
CA ASP A 29 7.08 -11.21 -2.70
C ASP A 29 8.19 -12.01 -3.42
N LYS A 30 8.09 -13.34 -3.47
CA LYS A 30 9.18 -14.18 -3.99
C LYS A 30 9.37 -13.98 -5.50
N GLU A 31 8.32 -14.16 -6.29
CA GLU A 31 8.36 -14.02 -7.75
C GLU A 31 8.74 -12.60 -8.17
N PHE A 32 8.20 -11.60 -7.47
CA PHE A 32 8.53 -10.21 -7.73
C PHE A 32 10.02 -9.94 -7.48
N ARG A 33 10.59 -10.37 -6.35
CA ARG A 33 12.03 -10.22 -6.09
C ARG A 33 12.92 -10.95 -7.09
N GLU A 34 12.51 -12.13 -7.53
CA GLU A 34 13.23 -12.87 -8.59
C GLU A 34 13.18 -12.14 -9.93
N HIS A 35 12.09 -11.41 -10.20
CA HIS A 35 11.94 -10.55 -11.38
C HIS A 35 12.71 -9.22 -11.28
N LEU A 36 12.87 -8.67 -10.07
CA LEU A 36 13.66 -7.47 -9.78
C LEU A 36 15.18 -7.73 -9.78
N GLN A 37 15.64 -8.70 -10.58
CA GLN A 37 17.07 -8.87 -10.79
C GLN A 37 17.65 -7.61 -11.40
N GLU A 38 18.71 -7.10 -10.79
CA GLU A 38 19.49 -6.00 -11.35
C GLU A 38 19.88 -6.32 -12.79
N PHE A 39 19.47 -5.45 -13.70
CA PHE A 39 19.72 -5.60 -15.13
C PHE A 39 20.07 -4.26 -15.77
N TYR A 40 20.68 -4.38 -16.94
CA TYR A 40 20.89 -3.29 -17.87
C TYR A 40 20.30 -3.68 -19.22
N LYS A 41 19.36 -2.88 -19.70
CA LYS A 41 18.91 -2.87 -21.10
C LYS A 41 19.29 -1.51 -21.66
N PRO A 42 19.72 -1.37 -22.93
CA PRO A 42 20.38 -0.16 -23.43
C PRO A 42 19.76 1.13 -22.86
N ASP A 43 20.59 1.88 -22.13
CA ASP A 43 20.31 3.13 -21.41
C ASP A 43 19.37 3.09 -20.18
N ILE A 44 18.84 1.94 -19.78
CA ILE A 44 18.00 1.76 -18.57
C ILE A 44 18.64 0.74 -17.63
N TRP A 45 18.79 1.15 -16.37
CA TRP A 45 19.33 0.35 -15.29
C TRP A 45 18.27 0.08 -14.25
N PHE A 46 17.97 -1.19 -14.01
CA PHE A 46 17.22 -1.57 -12.82
C PHE A 46 18.20 -1.71 -11.66
N ILE A 47 18.15 -0.79 -10.70
CA ILE A 47 19.14 -0.67 -9.62
C ILE A 47 18.90 -1.77 -8.59
N GLY A 48 19.97 -2.41 -8.10
CA GLY A 48 19.83 -3.49 -7.13
C GLY A 48 21.10 -3.84 -6.35
N ARG A 49 21.05 -4.96 -5.63
CA ARG A 49 22.03 -5.33 -4.60
C ARG A 49 23.46 -5.53 -5.09
N LYS A 50 23.69 -5.81 -6.37
CA LYS A 50 25.05 -5.98 -6.92
C LYS A 50 25.70 -4.62 -7.21
N ARG A 51 24.92 -3.53 -7.21
CA ARG A 51 25.34 -2.12 -7.36
C ARG A 51 26.13 -1.89 -8.64
N ILE A 52 25.74 -2.56 -9.73
CA ILE A 52 26.35 -2.48 -11.06
C ILE A 52 26.18 -1.07 -11.63
N PHE A 53 25.00 -0.46 -11.47
CA PHE A 53 24.76 0.93 -11.90
C PHE A 53 25.76 1.90 -11.25
N GLU A 54 25.97 1.76 -9.94
CA GLU A 54 26.91 2.59 -9.19
C GLU A 54 28.37 2.35 -9.61
N LYS A 55 28.77 1.09 -9.75
CA LYS A 55 30.11 0.69 -10.22
C LYS A 55 30.42 1.28 -11.60
N ASN A 56 29.45 1.20 -12.51
CA ASN A 56 29.59 1.72 -13.86
C ASN A 56 29.78 3.25 -13.84
N ILE A 57 29.00 3.97 -13.04
CA ILE A 57 29.19 5.42 -12.88
C ILE A 57 30.59 5.72 -12.29
N ALA A 58 30.99 5.00 -11.24
CA ALA A 58 32.27 5.20 -10.59
C ALA A 58 33.46 5.01 -11.56
N GLU A 59 33.42 3.96 -12.39
CA GLU A 59 34.42 3.71 -13.44
C GLU A 59 34.53 4.87 -14.43
N HIS A 60 33.40 5.44 -14.87
CA HIS A 60 33.42 6.59 -15.77
C HIS A 60 33.92 7.87 -15.09
N ILE A 61 33.60 8.06 -13.79
CA ILE A 61 34.14 9.18 -13.01
C ILE A 61 35.66 9.09 -12.92
N GLU A 62 36.21 7.90 -12.65
CA GLU A 62 37.68 7.71 -12.56
C GLU A 62 38.40 8.06 -13.87
N ASN A 63 37.70 7.98 -14.99
CA ASN A 63 38.23 8.30 -16.31
C ASN A 63 37.98 9.75 -16.76
N ALA A 64 37.26 10.56 -15.98
CA ALA A 64 36.91 11.94 -16.30
C ALA A 64 38.15 12.81 -16.57
N LYS A 65 38.02 13.77 -17.49
CA LYS A 65 39.12 14.62 -17.95
C LYS A 65 39.05 16.05 -17.45
N GLU A 66 37.86 16.62 -17.34
CA GLU A 66 37.71 18.05 -17.02
C GLU A 66 36.72 18.34 -15.90
N ILE A 67 35.53 17.74 -15.95
CA ILE A 67 34.40 18.13 -15.10
C ILE A 67 33.58 16.90 -14.68
N VAL A 68 33.26 16.81 -13.39
CA VAL A 68 32.20 15.94 -12.87
C VAL A 68 31.19 16.79 -12.11
N ILE A 69 29.91 16.62 -12.42
CA ILE A 69 28.80 17.30 -11.74
C ILE A 69 27.93 16.24 -11.10
N ILE A 70 27.58 16.44 -9.84
CA ILE A 70 26.68 15.57 -9.10
C ILE A 70 25.58 16.39 -8.46
N CYS A 71 24.34 15.96 -8.65
CA CYS A 71 23.20 16.44 -7.90
C CYS A 71 22.53 15.26 -7.19
N SER A 72 22.24 15.38 -5.90
CA SER A 72 21.46 14.40 -5.15
C SER A 72 20.88 15.06 -3.90
N PHE A 73 19.68 14.66 -3.48
CA PHE A 73 19.07 15.16 -2.24
C PHE A 73 19.91 14.78 -1.00
N LEU A 74 20.40 13.53 -0.99
CA LEU A 74 21.32 12.99 0.02
C LEU A 74 22.51 12.30 -0.65
N LEU A 75 23.65 12.37 0.01
CA LEU A 75 24.89 11.71 -0.39
C LEU A 75 25.43 10.88 0.76
N GLU A 76 25.96 9.70 0.46
CA GLU A 76 26.68 8.83 1.39
C GLU A 76 28.01 8.38 0.77
N GLN A 77 28.93 7.85 1.59
CA GLN A 77 30.20 7.29 1.13
C GLN A 77 29.97 6.04 0.26
N THR A 78 29.80 6.27 -1.04
CA THR A 78 29.54 5.29 -2.11
C THR A 78 30.79 5.09 -2.97
N GLU A 79 30.78 4.12 -3.89
CA GLU A 79 31.82 3.96 -4.90
C GLU A 79 31.92 5.19 -5.81
N ILE A 80 30.79 5.84 -6.10
CA ILE A 80 30.74 7.14 -6.79
C ILE A 80 31.55 8.19 -6.03
N ILE A 81 31.33 8.34 -4.73
CA ILE A 81 32.08 9.29 -3.89
C ILE A 81 33.56 8.88 -3.76
N ASN A 82 33.87 7.58 -3.67
CA ASN A 82 35.25 7.10 -3.67
C ASN A 82 35.98 7.49 -4.97
N ALA A 83 35.33 7.32 -6.12
CA ALA A 83 35.87 7.72 -7.42
C ALA A 83 36.14 9.24 -7.47
N ILE A 84 35.20 10.07 -7.00
CA ILE A 84 35.41 11.53 -6.86
C ILE A 84 36.66 11.84 -6.04
N LEU A 85 36.79 11.24 -4.86
CA LEU A 85 37.92 11.49 -3.96
C LEU A 85 39.27 11.11 -4.57
N LYS A 86 39.29 10.17 -5.52
CA LYS A 86 40.49 9.83 -6.31
C LYS A 86 40.80 10.91 -7.35
N ILE A 87 39.81 11.37 -8.12
CA ILE A 87 40.05 12.27 -9.26
C ILE A 87 40.24 13.74 -8.90
N VAL A 88 39.72 14.20 -7.76
CA VAL A 88 39.93 15.60 -7.29
C VAL A 88 41.40 15.94 -7.07
N LYS A 89 42.28 14.94 -6.96
CA LYS A 89 43.74 15.12 -6.87
C LYS A 89 44.40 15.39 -8.24
N ASN A 90 43.70 15.10 -9.34
CA ASN A 90 44.24 15.08 -10.71
C ASN A 90 43.72 16.26 -11.57
N SER A 91 43.44 17.42 -10.96
CA SER A 91 42.96 18.63 -11.64
C SER A 91 41.57 18.55 -12.31
N VAL A 92 40.79 17.50 -12.07
CA VAL A 92 39.38 17.44 -12.50
C VAL A 92 38.51 18.30 -11.57
N ARG A 93 37.65 19.15 -12.14
CA ARG A 93 36.75 20.01 -11.37
C ARG A 93 35.50 19.24 -10.99
N VAL A 94 35.15 19.26 -9.71
CA VAL A 94 33.95 18.58 -9.21
C VAL A 94 32.96 19.58 -8.61
N TYR A 95 31.74 19.58 -9.13
CA TYR A 95 30.63 20.41 -8.68
C TYR A 95 29.56 19.52 -8.04
N ILE A 96 29.10 19.90 -6.85
CA ILE A 96 28.10 19.16 -6.10
C ILE A 96 26.93 20.08 -5.75
N VAL A 97 25.72 19.58 -6.01
CA VAL A 97 24.45 20.22 -5.68
C VAL A 97 23.65 19.31 -4.76
N THR A 98 23.24 19.82 -3.61
CA THR A 98 22.49 19.02 -2.62
C THR A 98 21.42 19.83 -1.91
N ALA A 99 20.48 19.16 -1.24
CA ALA A 99 19.51 19.82 -0.39
C ALA A 99 20.18 20.57 0.77
N SER A 100 19.54 21.63 1.28
CA SER A 100 20.04 22.33 2.47
C SER A 100 19.81 21.52 3.75
N GLU A 101 20.72 21.64 4.72
CA GLU A 101 20.62 20.92 6.00
C GLU A 101 19.31 21.21 6.74
N ASN A 102 18.85 22.47 6.72
CA ASN A 102 17.60 22.85 7.38
C ASN A 102 16.36 22.19 6.76
N GLN A 103 16.38 21.89 5.45
CA GLN A 103 15.29 21.14 4.82
C GLN A 103 15.38 19.66 5.19
N LEU A 104 16.58 19.09 5.18
CA LEU A 104 16.81 17.69 5.56
C LEU A 104 16.28 17.40 6.97
N GLU A 105 16.56 18.29 7.93
CA GLU A 105 16.05 18.15 9.31
C GLU A 105 14.51 18.20 9.37
N LYS A 106 13.87 19.12 8.64
CA LYS A 106 12.40 19.22 8.61
C LYS A 106 11.73 18.05 7.93
N SER A 107 12.30 17.55 6.83
CA SER A 107 11.72 16.45 6.05
C SER A 107 11.81 15.11 6.77
N TYR A 108 12.82 14.91 7.62
CA TYR A 108 13.11 13.60 8.25
C TYR A 108 12.72 13.47 9.72
N GLN A 109 12.54 14.58 10.45
CA GLN A 109 11.99 14.55 11.83
C GLN A 109 10.60 13.90 11.94
N LEU A 110 9.92 13.67 10.81
CA LEU A 110 8.56 13.12 10.74
C LEU A 110 8.48 11.68 10.22
N GLU A 111 9.59 11.08 9.77
CA GLU A 111 9.56 9.78 9.06
C GLU A 111 10.26 8.63 9.83
N SER A 112 11.42 8.79 10.50
CA SER A 112 12.02 7.80 11.44
C SER A 112 13.42 8.18 12.01
N GLU A 113 13.87 7.53 13.10
CA GLU A 113 15.25 7.63 13.65
C GLU A 113 16.36 7.22 12.66
N ILE A 114 16.07 6.27 11.74
CA ILE A 114 17.01 5.81 10.71
C ILE A 114 17.37 6.94 9.75
N GLU A 115 16.49 7.91 9.59
CA GLU A 115 16.70 9.02 8.67
C GLU A 115 17.55 10.14 9.28
N ASP A 116 17.49 10.33 10.60
CA ASP A 116 18.38 11.25 11.31
C ASP A 116 19.86 10.83 11.17
N GLU A 117 20.16 9.52 11.26
CA GLU A 117 21.51 8.99 11.05
C GLU A 117 22.01 9.24 9.60
N ARG A 118 21.11 9.16 8.61
CA ARG A 118 21.45 9.44 7.21
C ARG A 118 21.77 10.91 6.99
N VAL A 119 21.01 11.81 7.61
CA VAL A 119 21.28 13.25 7.58
C VAL A 119 22.63 13.55 8.24
N ALA A 120 22.93 12.93 9.39
CA ALA A 120 24.22 13.10 10.05
C ALA A 120 25.40 12.62 9.17
N THR A 121 25.26 11.44 8.56
CA THR A 121 26.26 10.86 7.66
C THR A 121 26.50 11.76 6.44
N HIS A 122 25.42 12.32 5.87
CA HIS A 122 25.50 13.28 4.78
C HIS A 122 26.32 14.52 5.16
N LYS A 123 26.04 15.12 6.33
CA LYS A 123 26.78 16.30 6.82
C LYS A 123 28.28 16.02 7.01
N ILE A 124 28.64 14.85 7.54
CA ILE A 124 30.04 14.41 7.70
C ILE A 124 30.72 14.28 6.33
N LEU A 125 30.01 13.71 5.35
CA LEU A 125 30.54 13.58 3.99
C LEU A 125 30.77 14.94 3.33
N LEU A 126 29.84 15.89 3.44
CA LEU A 126 30.01 17.23 2.87
C LEU A 126 31.25 17.93 3.43
N LYS A 127 31.52 17.79 4.74
CA LYS A 127 32.76 18.29 5.37
C LYS A 127 34.02 17.66 4.77
N THR A 128 33.97 16.38 4.42
CA THR A 128 35.09 15.63 3.82
C THR A 128 35.39 16.03 2.37
N LEU A 129 34.34 16.37 1.62
CA LEU A 129 34.41 16.81 0.22
C LEU A 129 34.72 18.30 0.07
N ARG A 130 34.45 19.10 1.11
CA ARG A 130 34.79 20.52 1.16
C ARG A 130 36.27 20.76 0.83
N LYS A 131 36.56 21.87 0.14
CA LYS A 131 37.89 22.26 -0.38
C LYS A 131 38.44 21.38 -1.50
N LYS A 132 37.84 20.20 -1.76
CA LYS A 132 38.16 19.34 -2.90
C LYS A 132 37.14 19.48 -4.04
N CYS A 133 35.90 19.79 -3.68
CA CYS A 133 34.78 20.02 -4.59
C CYS A 133 34.17 21.40 -4.33
N LEU A 134 33.53 21.99 -5.34
CA LEU A 134 32.65 23.14 -5.15
C LEU A 134 31.24 22.65 -4.83
N ILE A 135 30.79 22.88 -3.60
CA ILE A 135 29.52 22.33 -3.10
C ILE A 135 28.55 23.48 -2.83
N ARG A 136 27.37 23.40 -3.43
CA ARG A 136 26.28 24.34 -3.22
C ARG A 136 24.99 23.64 -2.82
N SER A 137 24.14 24.36 -2.08
CA SER A 137 22.85 23.85 -1.65
C SER A 137 21.71 24.87 -1.78
N ALA A 138 20.50 24.35 -1.94
CA ALA A 138 19.27 25.11 -1.86
C ALA A 138 18.20 24.30 -1.10
N PRO A 139 17.23 24.97 -0.45
CA PRO A 139 16.18 24.28 0.31
C PRO A 139 15.33 23.31 -0.53
N ASN A 140 15.25 23.52 -1.84
CA ASN A 140 14.34 22.78 -2.71
C ASN A 140 15.02 21.74 -3.61
N PHE A 141 16.34 21.51 -3.55
CA PHE A 141 16.98 20.55 -4.47
C PHE A 141 16.65 19.09 -4.17
N HIS A 142 15.90 18.44 -5.07
CA HIS A 142 15.51 17.05 -4.94
C HIS A 142 15.86 16.18 -6.17
N ALA A 143 16.54 16.74 -7.18
CA ALA A 143 17.05 16.00 -8.33
C ALA A 143 18.20 15.04 -7.98
N LYS A 144 18.39 13.98 -8.79
CA LYS A 144 19.46 12.99 -8.65
C LYS A 144 20.07 12.68 -10.02
N TYR A 145 21.22 13.28 -10.33
CA TYR A 145 21.88 13.09 -11.61
C TYR A 145 23.41 13.27 -11.51
N ILE A 146 24.11 12.72 -12.49
CA ILE A 146 25.56 12.87 -12.66
C ILE A 146 25.85 13.24 -14.11
N LEU A 147 26.73 14.22 -14.33
CA LEU A 147 27.30 14.53 -15.65
C LEU A 147 28.82 14.41 -15.58
N ILE A 148 29.41 13.81 -16.61
CA ILE A 148 30.85 13.62 -16.74
C ILE A 148 31.25 14.25 -18.07
N ASP A 149 32.17 15.20 -18.00
CA ASP A 149 32.72 15.95 -19.13
C ASP A 149 31.65 16.44 -20.13
N PRO A 150 30.58 17.14 -19.69
CA PRO A 150 29.40 17.43 -20.51
C PRO A 150 29.69 18.27 -21.77
N LYS A 151 30.86 18.92 -21.83
CA LYS A 151 31.32 19.73 -22.97
C LYS A 151 32.19 18.95 -23.96
N LEU A 152 32.64 17.74 -23.61
CA LEU A 152 33.50 16.92 -24.46
C LEU A 152 32.68 15.98 -25.35
N LYS A 153 33.34 15.43 -26.38
CA LYS A 153 32.75 14.37 -27.22
C LYS A 153 32.49 13.08 -26.44
N SER A 154 33.31 12.81 -25.42
CA SER A 154 33.20 11.64 -24.53
C SER A 154 32.23 11.88 -23.36
N ARG A 155 31.32 12.86 -23.48
CA ARG A 155 30.36 13.21 -22.43
C ARG A 155 29.49 12.03 -22.04
N LEU A 156 29.19 11.94 -20.75
CA LEU A 156 28.25 10.98 -20.20
C LEU A 156 27.34 11.67 -19.20
N GLY A 157 26.13 11.14 -19.08
CA GLY A 157 25.16 11.63 -18.12
C GLY A 157 24.25 10.52 -17.64
N PHE A 158 23.83 10.63 -16.40
CA PHE A 158 22.93 9.69 -15.75
C PHE A 158 21.89 10.46 -14.93
N ILE A 159 20.63 10.06 -14.98
CA ILE A 159 19.60 10.45 -14.00
C ILE A 159 19.14 9.20 -13.25
N SER A 160 18.72 9.37 -12.00
CA SER A 160 18.31 8.27 -11.13
C SER A 160 17.07 8.64 -10.35
N SER A 161 16.18 7.68 -10.09
CA SER A 161 15.14 7.87 -9.07
C SER A 161 15.68 7.68 -7.64
N ALA A 162 16.83 6.99 -7.50
CA ALA A 162 17.55 6.78 -6.26
C ALA A 162 18.43 7.97 -5.87
N ASN A 163 18.46 8.31 -4.58
CA ASN A 163 19.56 9.09 -4.00
C ASN A 163 20.88 8.32 -4.10
N PHE A 164 22.02 9.02 -4.17
CA PHE A 164 23.33 8.38 -4.16
C PHE A 164 23.77 8.01 -2.74
N THR A 165 22.97 7.15 -2.10
CA THR A 165 23.21 6.51 -0.80
C THR A 165 23.25 5.00 -0.97
N LYS A 166 23.93 4.27 -0.08
CA LYS A 166 24.07 2.81 -0.23
C LYS A 166 22.72 2.11 -0.24
N HIS A 167 21.84 2.50 0.68
CA HIS A 167 20.51 1.90 0.80
C HIS A 167 19.67 2.10 -0.46
N ALA A 168 19.62 3.31 -1.01
CA ALA A 168 18.83 3.58 -2.20
C ALA A 168 19.41 2.89 -3.45
N LEU A 169 20.73 2.76 -3.53
CA LEU A 169 21.43 2.09 -4.64
C LEU A 169 21.43 0.56 -4.55
N SER A 170 20.95 -0.05 -3.46
CA SER A 170 20.98 -1.51 -3.28
C SER A 170 19.64 -2.16 -2.94
N ASN A 171 18.74 -1.44 -2.26
CA ASN A 171 17.55 -2.05 -1.64
C ASN A 171 16.23 -1.56 -2.21
N ASN A 172 16.16 -0.30 -2.65
CA ASN A 172 14.91 0.25 -3.21
C ASN A 172 14.70 -0.23 -4.65
N ILE A 173 13.45 -0.25 -5.08
CA ILE A 173 13.09 -0.44 -6.49
C ILE A 173 13.18 0.93 -7.17
N GLU A 174 14.30 1.11 -7.87
CA GLU A 174 14.72 2.36 -8.47
C GLU A 174 15.25 2.09 -9.87
N ILE A 175 15.24 3.13 -10.71
CA ILE A 175 15.80 3.06 -12.05
C ILE A 175 16.85 4.16 -12.24
N GLY A 176 17.95 3.79 -12.89
CA GLY A 176 18.93 4.70 -13.47
C GLY A 176 18.73 4.79 -14.97
N VAL A 177 18.94 5.97 -15.55
CA VAL A 177 18.85 6.19 -16.99
C VAL A 177 20.12 6.85 -17.48
N GLN A 178 20.78 6.23 -18.45
CA GLN A 178 21.88 6.85 -19.18
C GLN A 178 21.31 7.84 -20.21
N LEU A 179 21.86 9.04 -20.22
CA LEU A 179 21.38 10.15 -21.03
C LEU A 179 22.03 10.14 -22.41
N ASN A 180 21.27 10.49 -23.44
CA ASN A 180 21.82 10.78 -24.77
C ASN A 180 22.42 12.21 -24.82
N GLU A 181 23.10 12.53 -25.91
CA GLU A 181 23.80 13.82 -26.06
C GLU A 181 22.89 15.05 -25.87
N LYS A 182 21.65 14.99 -26.36
CA LYS A 182 20.71 16.11 -26.26
C LYS A 182 20.21 16.29 -24.82
N GLN A 183 19.89 15.19 -24.15
CA GLN A 183 19.54 15.19 -22.72
C GLN A 183 20.70 15.70 -21.86
N ILE A 184 21.95 15.32 -22.18
CA ILE A 184 23.15 15.81 -21.48
C ILE A 184 23.29 17.33 -21.65
N SER A 185 23.12 17.84 -22.88
CA SER A 185 23.21 19.28 -23.18
C SER A 185 22.18 20.09 -22.39
N ASP A 186 20.92 19.68 -22.44
CA ASP A 186 19.83 20.34 -21.72
C ASP A 186 20.05 20.31 -20.20
N LEU A 187 20.46 19.14 -19.66
CA LEU A 187 20.69 19.00 -18.24
C LEU A 187 21.90 19.83 -17.78
N PHE A 188 22.93 19.93 -18.61
CA PHE A 188 24.08 20.78 -18.32
C PHE A 188 23.70 22.27 -18.32
N ASN A 189 22.86 22.72 -19.24
CA ASN A 189 22.36 24.10 -19.26
C ASN A 189 21.50 24.41 -18.04
N SER A 190 20.59 23.49 -17.69
CA SER A 190 19.78 23.54 -16.47
C SER A 190 20.66 23.61 -15.22
N PHE A 191 21.66 22.73 -15.11
CA PHE A 191 22.65 22.77 -14.03
C PHE A 191 23.35 24.12 -13.96
N CYS A 192 23.85 24.67 -15.06
CA CYS A 192 24.58 25.92 -15.03
C CYS A 192 23.70 27.07 -14.51
N TYR A 193 22.46 27.19 -14.99
CA TYR A 193 21.52 28.18 -14.48
C TYR A 193 21.29 27.99 -12.98
N THR A 194 20.89 26.78 -12.57
CA THR A 194 20.52 26.47 -11.20
C THR A 194 21.69 26.59 -10.22
N PHE A 195 22.88 26.16 -10.62
CA PHE A 195 24.08 26.22 -9.81
C PHE A 195 24.55 27.65 -9.56
N TRP A 196 24.43 28.55 -10.55
CA TRP A 196 24.92 29.92 -10.42
C TRP A 196 23.86 30.89 -9.89
N TYR A 197 22.57 30.68 -10.19
CA TYR A 197 21.47 31.61 -9.83
C TYR A 197 20.57 31.14 -8.70
N GLU A 198 20.20 29.85 -8.63
CA GLU A 198 19.18 29.35 -7.70
C GLU A 198 19.77 28.85 -6.37
N SER A 199 21.03 28.39 -6.39
CA SER A 199 21.72 27.95 -5.18
C SER A 199 21.86 29.09 -4.17
N LYS A 200 21.52 28.83 -2.91
CA LYS A 200 21.50 29.87 -1.86
C LYS A 200 22.73 29.83 -0.97
N HIS A 201 23.35 28.66 -0.82
CA HIS A 201 24.47 28.47 0.08
C HIS A 201 25.63 27.73 -0.56
N GLU A 202 26.84 28.02 -0.10
CA GLU A 202 28.09 27.42 -0.52
C GLU A 202 28.89 26.94 0.70
N TYR A 203 29.42 25.71 0.63
CA TYR A 203 30.28 25.16 1.68
C TYR A 203 31.72 25.65 1.50
N LEU A 204 32.00 26.87 1.95
CA LEU A 204 33.34 27.49 1.89
C LEU A 204 34.16 27.33 3.17
N ARG A 205 33.53 27.37 4.36
CA ARG A 205 34.22 27.46 5.66
C ARG A 205 33.90 26.30 6.60
N GLU A 206 34.67 26.23 7.70
CA GLU A 206 34.70 25.09 8.63
C GLU A 206 33.39 24.88 9.39
N THR A 207 32.73 26.00 9.73
CA THR A 207 31.66 26.07 10.72
C THR A 207 30.31 26.56 10.17
N SER A 208 30.22 27.05 8.93
CA SER A 208 28.94 27.53 8.39
C SER A 208 28.84 27.53 6.86
N LEU A 209 27.61 27.29 6.40
CA LEU A 209 27.13 27.61 5.05
C LEU A 209 27.23 29.12 4.83
N SER A 210 27.98 29.54 3.81
CA SER A 210 28.05 30.94 3.42
C SER A 210 27.01 31.22 2.33
N ALA A 211 26.35 32.37 2.36
CA ALA A 211 25.51 32.79 1.25
C ALA A 211 26.35 32.87 -0.04
N VAL A 212 25.79 32.38 -1.15
CA VAL A 212 26.44 32.48 -2.46
C VAL A 212 26.51 33.96 -2.86
N ARG A 213 27.69 34.44 -3.30
CA ARG A 213 27.80 35.78 -3.90
C ARG A 213 27.07 35.76 -5.25
N TYR A 214 26.40 36.88 -5.59
CA TYR A 214 25.61 37.04 -6.82
C TYR A 214 26.24 36.34 -8.03
N ALA A 215 25.38 35.74 -8.87
CA ALA A 215 25.80 35.18 -10.14
C ALA A 215 26.66 36.19 -10.92
N PRO A 216 27.70 35.75 -11.65
CA PRO A 216 28.46 36.65 -12.49
C PRO A 216 27.52 37.42 -13.42
N ILE A 217 27.74 38.74 -13.57
CA ILE A 217 26.92 39.59 -14.44
C ILE A 217 26.98 39.04 -15.87
N GLY A 218 25.82 38.81 -16.49
CA GLY A 218 25.69 38.39 -17.89
C GLY A 218 25.92 36.89 -18.15
N PHE A 219 25.87 36.02 -17.13
CA PHE A 219 26.32 34.64 -17.29
C PHE A 219 25.34 33.73 -18.04
N ILE A 220 24.03 33.67 -17.72
CA ILE A 220 23.09 32.72 -18.38
C ILE A 220 21.63 33.20 -18.29
N ASP A 221 20.94 33.32 -19.44
CA ASP A 221 19.47 33.45 -19.51
C ASP A 221 18.77 32.16 -19.07
N ARG A 222 17.51 32.25 -18.63
CA ARG A 222 16.69 31.07 -18.30
C ARG A 222 16.79 30.03 -19.43
N PRO A 223 17.16 28.77 -19.14
CA PRO A 223 17.46 27.81 -20.18
C PRO A 223 16.21 27.43 -20.98
N ASP A 224 16.36 27.36 -22.30
CA ASP A 224 15.37 26.83 -23.23
C ASP A 224 15.63 25.33 -23.44
N LEU A 225 14.84 24.51 -22.75
CA LEU A 225 14.98 23.06 -22.65
C LEU A 225 13.95 22.34 -23.53
N THR A 226 14.34 21.21 -24.10
CA THR A 226 13.48 20.40 -24.99
C THR A 226 13.33 18.96 -24.52
N HIS A 227 14.34 18.41 -23.88
CA HIS A 227 14.43 17.03 -23.43
C HIS A 227 14.40 16.87 -21.91
N ILE A 228 14.69 17.96 -21.17
CA ILE A 228 14.66 18.02 -19.71
C ILE A 228 13.47 18.85 -19.25
N ILE A 229 12.80 18.37 -18.21
CA ILE A 229 11.72 19.05 -17.51
C ILE A 229 12.30 19.49 -16.16
N CYS A 230 12.23 20.78 -15.85
CA CYS A 230 12.62 21.29 -14.54
C CYS A 230 11.88 22.60 -14.21
N PRO A 231 11.71 22.91 -12.92
CA PRO A 231 11.18 24.21 -12.49
C PRO A 231 11.99 25.37 -13.04
N ASN A 232 11.36 26.52 -13.13
CA ASN A 232 11.97 27.74 -13.66
C ASN A 232 12.62 27.54 -15.05
N SER A 233 12.06 26.69 -15.92
CA SER A 233 12.41 26.58 -17.36
C SER A 233 11.18 26.80 -18.25
N ASN A 234 11.38 26.93 -19.57
CA ASN A 234 10.30 26.88 -20.57
C ASN A 234 9.54 25.52 -20.56
N ASN A 235 10.11 24.50 -19.89
CA ASN A 235 9.65 23.12 -19.89
C ASN A 235 9.31 22.68 -18.45
N ASP A 236 8.28 23.31 -17.87
CA ASP A 236 7.88 23.13 -16.48
C ASP A 236 7.24 21.74 -16.20
N PHE A 237 7.38 21.25 -14.97
CA PHE A 237 6.95 19.93 -14.54
C PHE A 237 5.45 19.72 -14.59
N GLU A 238 4.66 20.61 -13.98
CA GLU A 238 3.20 20.50 -13.93
C GLU A 238 2.59 20.63 -15.34
N PHE A 239 3.06 21.62 -16.10
CA PHE A 239 2.59 21.86 -17.47
C PHE A 239 2.81 20.63 -18.36
N ASN A 240 4.01 20.05 -18.34
CA ASN A 240 4.32 18.90 -19.19
C ASN A 240 3.58 17.64 -18.80
N PHE A 241 3.39 17.40 -17.50
CA PHE A 241 2.63 16.27 -17.00
C PHE A 241 1.19 16.32 -17.51
N LYS A 242 0.53 17.48 -17.37
CA LYS A 242 -0.83 17.69 -17.89
C LYS A 242 -0.88 17.55 -19.40
N ARG A 243 0.03 18.22 -20.12
CA ARG A 243 0.11 18.19 -21.57
C ARG A 243 0.24 16.77 -22.14
N LEU A 244 1.01 15.89 -21.48
CA LEU A 244 1.14 14.49 -21.89
C LEU A 244 -0.17 13.72 -21.73
N ILE A 245 -0.87 13.94 -20.61
CA ILE A 245 -2.15 13.27 -20.33
C ILE A 245 -3.24 13.79 -21.29
N GLU A 246 -3.37 15.10 -21.46
CA GLU A 246 -4.45 15.72 -22.24
C GLU A 246 -4.35 15.44 -23.74
N ASN A 247 -3.15 15.37 -24.29
CA ASN A 247 -2.93 15.17 -25.73
C ASN A 247 -2.86 13.71 -26.16
N SER A 248 -3.33 12.79 -25.32
CA SER A 248 -3.25 11.36 -25.59
C SER A 248 -4.50 10.63 -25.13
N HIS A 249 -4.74 9.46 -25.73
CA HIS A 249 -5.93 8.67 -25.48
C HIS A 249 -5.60 7.25 -25.00
N GLY A 250 -4.34 6.83 -25.08
CA GLY A 250 -3.89 5.51 -24.64
C GLY A 250 -3.93 5.29 -23.12
N ASP A 251 -3.65 4.05 -22.71
CA ASP A 251 -3.60 3.67 -21.29
C ASP A 251 -2.48 4.44 -20.57
N ILE A 252 -2.75 4.91 -19.34
CA ILE A 252 -1.78 5.66 -18.55
C ILE A 252 -1.13 4.74 -17.51
N TYR A 253 0.19 4.78 -17.44
CA TYR A 253 0.97 4.11 -16.40
C TYR A 253 1.71 5.15 -15.57
N ILE A 254 1.50 5.12 -14.26
CA ILE A 254 2.14 6.01 -13.29
C ILE A 254 2.84 5.17 -12.24
N SER A 255 4.11 5.49 -11.96
CA SER A 255 4.80 5.03 -10.77
C SER A 255 5.16 6.25 -9.93
N THR A 256 4.97 6.20 -8.62
CA THR A 256 5.40 7.26 -7.70
C THR A 256 5.61 6.71 -6.29
N TYR A 257 6.42 7.40 -5.49
CA TYR A 257 6.61 7.06 -4.08
C TYR A 257 5.50 7.62 -3.17
N SER A 258 4.89 8.75 -3.55
CA SER A 258 3.81 9.40 -2.79
C SER A 258 2.89 10.16 -3.74
N ILE A 259 1.63 10.31 -3.32
CA ILE A 259 0.58 10.98 -4.08
C ILE A 259 -0.40 11.68 -3.14
N ASP A 260 -0.66 12.96 -3.40
CA ASP A 260 -1.69 13.73 -2.69
C ASP A 260 -2.79 14.23 -3.63
N SER A 261 -3.96 14.51 -3.07
CA SER A 261 -5.12 15.06 -3.81
C SER A 261 -5.07 16.59 -3.98
N ASN A 262 -4.09 17.25 -3.37
CA ASN A 262 -3.97 18.71 -3.29
C ASN A 262 -3.15 19.31 -4.45
N ASN A 263 -3.22 18.70 -5.64
CA ASN A 263 -2.59 19.22 -6.83
C ASN A 263 -3.48 19.04 -8.07
N SER A 264 -3.20 19.85 -9.09
CA SER A 264 -3.98 19.89 -10.33
C SER A 264 -3.81 18.64 -11.20
N VAL A 265 -2.65 17.99 -11.14
CA VAL A 265 -2.36 16.74 -11.86
C VAL A 265 -3.22 15.60 -11.34
N PHE A 266 -3.38 15.49 -10.02
CA PHE A 266 -4.29 14.54 -9.40
C PHE A 266 -5.73 14.73 -9.91
N LYS A 267 -6.23 15.99 -9.91
CA LYS A 267 -7.57 16.30 -10.41
C LYS A 267 -7.74 15.92 -11.88
N LEU A 268 -6.71 16.13 -12.70
CA LEU A 268 -6.71 15.72 -14.10
C LEU A 268 -6.78 14.19 -14.23
N ILE A 269 -5.95 13.44 -13.49
CA ILE A 269 -5.98 11.97 -13.46
C ILE A 269 -7.37 11.47 -13.07
N LEU A 270 -7.97 12.03 -12.03
CA LEU A 270 -9.31 11.69 -11.56
C LEU A 270 -10.37 11.95 -12.64
N ASN A 271 -10.27 13.06 -13.37
CA ASN A 271 -11.17 13.37 -14.48
C ASN A 271 -11.02 12.37 -15.63
N GLN A 272 -9.78 11.98 -15.97
CA GLN A 272 -9.52 10.97 -17.02
C GLN A 272 -10.13 9.61 -16.65
N LEU A 273 -10.00 9.19 -15.39
CA LEU A 273 -10.64 7.98 -14.86
C LEU A 273 -12.17 8.03 -14.99
N LYS A 274 -12.79 9.14 -14.57
CA LYS A 274 -14.24 9.36 -14.69
C LYS A 274 -14.72 9.35 -16.15
N ASN A 275 -13.86 9.73 -17.09
CA ASN A 275 -14.11 9.65 -18.53
C ASN A 275 -13.81 8.26 -19.12
N GLY A 276 -13.57 7.23 -18.29
CA GLY A 276 -13.40 5.84 -18.70
C GLY A 276 -11.98 5.47 -19.17
N ARG A 277 -10.99 6.36 -19.00
CA ARG A 277 -9.60 6.06 -19.38
C ARG A 277 -8.97 5.11 -18.36
N LYS A 278 -8.29 4.08 -18.85
CA LYS A 278 -7.58 3.12 -17.99
C LYS A 278 -6.29 3.72 -17.46
N ILE A 279 -6.15 3.72 -16.13
CA ILE A 279 -4.96 4.20 -15.45
C ILE A 279 -4.46 3.13 -14.47
N TYR A 280 -3.18 2.79 -14.61
CA TYR A 280 -2.45 1.89 -13.72
C TYR A 280 -1.51 2.71 -12.85
N ILE A 281 -1.60 2.52 -11.53
CA ILE A 281 -0.84 3.28 -10.55
C ILE A 281 -0.01 2.31 -9.69
N TYR A 282 1.30 2.51 -9.68
CA TYR A 282 2.25 1.77 -8.86
C TYR A 282 2.79 2.66 -7.75
N VAL A 283 2.58 2.28 -6.50
CA VAL A 283 2.97 3.07 -5.33
C VAL A 283 3.60 2.25 -4.22
N ARG A 284 4.33 2.92 -3.33
CA ARG A 284 4.62 2.35 -2.01
C ARG A 284 3.38 2.52 -1.12
N PRO A 285 2.87 1.46 -0.48
CA PRO A 285 1.78 1.61 0.49
C PRO A 285 2.20 2.49 1.68
N ARG A 286 1.47 3.59 1.93
CA ARG A 286 1.74 4.55 3.02
C ARG A 286 0.45 5.15 3.56
N LYS A 287 0.38 5.38 4.89
CA LYS A 287 -0.82 5.88 5.58
C LYS A 287 -1.25 7.24 5.04
N LYS A 288 -0.28 8.12 4.76
CA LYS A 288 -0.50 9.48 4.27
C LYS A 288 -1.09 9.57 2.85
N ASP A 289 -0.92 8.53 2.03
CA ASP A 289 -1.41 8.52 0.65
C ASP A 289 -2.79 7.85 0.52
N LEU A 290 -3.28 7.17 1.57
CA LEU A 290 -4.45 6.27 1.48
C LEU A 290 -5.73 6.96 1.03
N ASP A 291 -6.00 8.19 1.47
CA ASP A 291 -7.22 8.89 1.09
C ASP A 291 -7.20 9.25 -0.40
N SER A 292 -6.05 9.70 -0.90
CA SER A 292 -5.81 9.93 -2.33
C SER A 292 -5.95 8.65 -3.15
N LEU A 293 -5.41 7.53 -2.66
CA LEU A 293 -5.52 6.23 -3.33
C LEU A 293 -6.96 5.71 -3.34
N LEU A 294 -7.70 5.90 -2.25
CA LEU A 294 -9.11 5.52 -2.16
C LEU A 294 -9.95 6.30 -3.18
N GLU A 295 -9.73 7.60 -3.33
CA GLU A 295 -10.44 8.41 -4.31
C GLU A 295 -10.13 7.98 -5.76
N LEU A 296 -8.88 7.64 -6.05
CA LEU A 296 -8.47 7.13 -7.36
C LEU A 296 -9.04 5.74 -7.67
N GLU A 297 -9.03 4.84 -6.69
CA GLU A 297 -9.58 3.48 -6.82
C GLU A 297 -11.09 3.54 -7.07
N GLN A 298 -11.83 4.37 -6.31
CA GLN A 298 -13.26 4.59 -6.51
C GLN A 298 -13.60 5.18 -7.89
N ALA A 299 -12.67 5.91 -8.51
CA ALA A 299 -12.83 6.41 -9.86
C ALA A 299 -12.45 5.37 -10.94
N GLY A 300 -11.94 4.19 -10.56
CA GLY A 300 -11.62 3.08 -11.46
C GLY A 300 -10.12 2.86 -11.71
N ALA A 301 -9.23 3.47 -10.92
CA ALA A 301 -7.78 3.23 -11.05
C ALA A 301 -7.40 1.82 -10.62
N ILE A 302 -6.48 1.20 -11.35
CA ILE A 302 -5.88 -0.08 -10.96
C ILE A 302 -4.62 0.23 -10.15
N ILE A 303 -4.69 0.04 -8.83
CA ILE A 303 -3.64 0.43 -7.91
C ILE A 303 -2.90 -0.80 -7.38
N ARG A 304 -1.58 -0.79 -7.54
CA ARG A 304 -0.66 -1.86 -7.14
C ARG A 304 0.51 -1.28 -6.37
N GLY A 305 1.17 -2.11 -5.57
CA GLY A 305 2.26 -1.61 -4.76
C GLY A 305 3.30 -2.61 -4.31
N HIS A 306 4.39 -2.05 -3.79
CA HIS A 306 5.47 -2.78 -3.15
C HIS A 306 6.12 -1.91 -2.07
N SER A 307 6.51 -2.51 -0.95
CA SER A 307 7.05 -1.80 0.22
C SER A 307 8.38 -1.07 -0.02
N LEU A 308 9.11 -1.48 -1.05
CA LEU A 308 10.39 -0.87 -1.50
C LEU A 308 10.25 -0.03 -2.78
N LEU A 309 9.03 0.19 -3.30
CA LEU A 309 8.85 0.97 -4.53
C LEU A 309 9.22 2.43 -4.32
N HIS A 310 10.08 2.96 -5.18
CA HIS A 310 10.46 4.37 -5.15
C HIS A 310 10.65 5.00 -6.55
N PHE A 311 10.69 4.17 -7.60
CA PHE A 311 10.68 4.59 -8.99
C PHE A 311 9.49 5.50 -9.35
N LYS A 312 9.75 6.48 -10.21
CA LYS A 312 8.83 7.55 -10.59
C LYS A 312 8.79 7.75 -12.10
N CYS A 313 7.61 7.58 -12.69
CA CYS A 313 7.41 7.81 -14.11
C CYS A 313 5.94 8.05 -14.47
N LEU A 314 5.75 8.59 -15.68
CA LEU A 314 4.49 8.67 -16.39
C LEU A 314 4.73 8.17 -17.81
N LEU A 315 4.02 7.12 -18.23
CA LEU A 315 4.01 6.64 -19.61
C LEU A 315 2.57 6.64 -20.14
N ILE A 316 2.44 6.96 -21.43
CA ILE A 316 1.20 6.72 -22.16
C ILE A 316 1.45 5.61 -23.17
N ASP A 317 0.64 4.54 -23.12
CA ASP A 317 0.68 3.42 -24.05
C ASP A 317 -0.27 3.67 -25.22
N GLU A 318 0.26 4.32 -26.27
CA GLU A 318 -0.46 4.66 -27.49
C GLU A 318 0.46 4.50 -28.70
N ASP A 319 -0.02 3.83 -29.75
CA ASP A 319 0.81 3.46 -30.91
C ASP A 319 1.44 4.66 -31.61
N ILE A 320 0.68 5.76 -31.72
CA ILE A 320 1.07 6.99 -32.42
C ILE A 320 1.83 7.94 -31.48
N TYR A 321 1.58 7.85 -30.17
CA TYR A 321 2.08 8.78 -29.16
C TYR A 321 2.93 8.07 -28.10
N LYS A 322 4.12 7.60 -28.50
CA LYS A 322 5.10 6.97 -27.60
C LYS A 322 5.90 8.00 -26.83
N LYS A 323 5.26 8.65 -25.86
CA LYS A 323 5.91 9.59 -24.96
C LYS A 323 5.76 9.16 -23.51
N GLY A 324 6.82 9.43 -22.77
CA GLY A 324 6.88 9.15 -21.35
C GLY A 324 7.99 9.94 -20.70
N ILE A 325 7.89 10.06 -19.39
CA ILE A 325 8.84 10.77 -18.56
C ILE A 325 9.25 9.91 -17.37
N ILE A 326 10.55 9.92 -17.07
CA ILE A 326 11.10 9.48 -15.79
C ILE A 326 11.53 10.73 -15.03
N PHE A 327 11.26 10.77 -13.73
CA PHE A 327 11.49 11.97 -12.94
C PHE A 327 11.89 11.66 -11.49
N THR A 328 12.32 12.69 -10.77
CA THR A 328 12.83 12.56 -9.38
C THR A 328 11.78 12.91 -8.32
N GLY A 329 10.76 13.68 -8.69
CA GLY A 329 9.72 14.19 -7.79
C GLY A 329 8.58 13.22 -7.52
N ASN A 330 7.78 13.52 -6.50
CA ASN A 330 6.54 12.79 -6.22
C ASN A 330 5.35 13.43 -6.96
N LEU A 331 4.16 12.83 -6.84
CA LEU A 331 2.92 13.43 -7.33
C LEU A 331 2.23 14.20 -6.20
N THR A 332 2.96 15.20 -5.68
CA THR A 332 2.54 16.00 -4.54
C THR A 332 2.58 17.48 -4.86
N LYS A 333 1.81 18.27 -4.13
CA LYS A 333 1.81 19.74 -4.26
C LYS A 333 3.23 20.32 -4.15
N GLU A 334 4.01 19.83 -3.18
CA GLU A 334 5.40 20.26 -2.97
C GLU A 334 6.27 20.02 -4.21
N SER A 335 6.15 18.86 -4.86
CA SER A 335 6.93 18.54 -6.06
C SER A 335 6.58 19.42 -7.27
N PHE A 336 5.34 19.91 -7.38
CA PHE A 336 4.93 20.79 -8.46
C PHE A 336 5.20 22.27 -8.19
N GLU A 337 5.09 22.74 -6.94
CA GLU A 337 5.10 24.18 -6.63
C GLU A 337 6.42 24.70 -6.05
N SER A 338 7.16 23.89 -5.29
CA SER A 338 8.27 24.39 -4.46
C SER A 338 9.56 23.60 -4.57
N SER A 339 9.50 22.30 -4.89
CA SER A 339 10.67 21.44 -5.09
C SER A 339 11.35 21.73 -6.42
N TYR A 340 12.66 21.52 -6.47
CA TYR A 340 13.45 21.42 -7.69
C TYR A 340 13.65 19.95 -8.03
N ASP A 341 12.67 19.42 -8.74
CA ASP A 341 12.69 18.09 -9.32
C ASP A 341 13.05 18.15 -10.81
N ILE A 342 13.62 17.07 -11.33
CA ILE A 342 13.95 16.97 -12.75
C ILE A 342 13.23 15.76 -13.35
N GLY A 343 12.73 15.94 -14.58
CA GLY A 343 12.26 14.87 -15.44
C GLY A 343 13.02 14.83 -16.76
N ILE A 344 13.02 13.67 -17.40
CA ILE A 344 13.52 13.49 -18.76
C ILE A 344 12.41 12.98 -19.66
N PHE A 345 12.33 13.51 -20.88
CA PHE A 345 11.58 12.83 -21.94
C PHE A 345 12.34 11.61 -22.40
N LEU A 346 11.67 10.46 -22.39
CA LEU A 346 12.26 9.21 -22.82
C LEU A 346 12.41 9.16 -24.34
N ASN A 347 13.57 8.68 -24.80
CA ASN A 347 13.73 8.27 -26.19
C ASN A 347 12.95 6.96 -26.45
N SER A 348 12.82 6.55 -27.72
CA SER A 348 12.03 5.38 -28.10
C SER A 348 12.45 4.09 -27.42
N GLN A 349 13.75 3.88 -27.20
CA GLN A 349 14.28 2.68 -26.54
C GLN A 349 14.04 2.73 -25.02
N GLN A 350 14.33 3.86 -24.38
CA GLN A 350 14.06 4.09 -22.96
C GLN A 350 12.57 3.92 -22.64
N TYR A 351 11.69 4.46 -23.48
CA TYR A 351 10.24 4.31 -23.38
C TYR A 351 9.83 2.83 -23.46
N LYS A 352 10.28 2.10 -24.49
CA LYS A 352 9.92 0.68 -24.68
C LYS A 352 10.33 -0.16 -23.49
N THR A 353 11.59 -0.02 -23.04
CA THR A 353 12.10 -0.75 -21.88
C THR A 353 11.31 -0.42 -20.61
N THR A 354 11.01 0.86 -20.37
CA THR A 354 10.26 1.28 -19.17
C THR A 354 8.83 0.76 -19.20
N LEU A 355 8.18 0.78 -20.36
CA LEU A 355 6.83 0.24 -20.53
C LEU A 355 6.77 -1.27 -20.30
N GLU A 356 7.76 -2.03 -20.79
CA GLU A 356 7.89 -3.46 -20.51
C GLU A 356 7.96 -3.74 -19.01
N ILE A 357 8.73 -2.94 -18.26
CA ILE A 357 8.83 -3.05 -16.80
C ILE A 357 7.46 -2.82 -16.15
N LEU A 358 6.79 -1.70 -16.45
CA LEU A 358 5.49 -1.38 -15.85
C LEU A 358 4.42 -2.42 -16.21
N LYS A 359 4.37 -2.88 -17.47
CA LYS A 359 3.44 -3.94 -17.87
C LYS A 359 3.68 -5.25 -17.11
N SER A 360 4.93 -5.62 -16.83
CA SER A 360 5.24 -6.79 -16.01
C SER A 360 4.74 -6.65 -14.56
N TRP A 361 4.83 -5.44 -14.00
CA TRP A 361 4.36 -5.15 -12.64
C TRP A 361 2.86 -5.27 -12.48
N ARG A 362 2.07 -5.17 -13.57
CA ARG A 362 0.63 -5.42 -13.54
C ARG A 362 0.27 -6.81 -12.99
N TYR A 363 1.15 -7.80 -13.10
CA TYR A 363 0.87 -9.16 -12.62
C TYR A 363 1.76 -9.58 -11.46
N LEU A 364 2.96 -8.99 -11.35
CA LEU A 364 3.98 -9.46 -10.42
C LEU A 364 4.01 -8.70 -9.09
N THR A 365 3.49 -7.47 -9.00
CA THR A 365 3.56 -6.72 -7.73
C THR A 365 2.76 -7.43 -6.64
N PRO A 366 3.32 -7.59 -5.43
CA PRO A 366 2.70 -8.40 -4.39
C PRO A 366 1.49 -7.72 -3.73
N ALA A 367 1.39 -6.38 -3.80
CA ALA A 367 0.29 -5.65 -3.18
C ALA A 367 -0.74 -5.17 -4.21
N ILE A 368 -2.02 -5.41 -3.94
CA ILE A 368 -3.17 -4.90 -4.72
C ILE A 368 -4.04 -4.10 -3.76
N PHE A 369 -4.37 -2.86 -4.13
CA PHE A 369 -5.27 -2.03 -3.32
C PHE A 369 -6.71 -2.22 -3.79
N PHE A 370 -7.59 -2.53 -2.84
CA PHE A 370 -9.01 -2.75 -3.06
C PHE A 370 -9.88 -1.59 -2.56
N GLY A 371 -9.30 -0.55 -1.97
CA GLY A 371 -10.08 0.57 -1.43
C GLY A 371 -11.11 0.08 -0.42
N LYS A 372 -12.41 0.19 -0.76
CA LYS A 372 -13.51 -0.40 0.01
C LYS A 372 -13.89 -1.75 -0.57
N ALA A 373 -13.92 -2.78 0.28
CA ALA A 373 -14.13 -4.14 -0.20
C ALA A 373 -15.07 -4.93 0.72
N ASN A 374 -16.08 -5.58 0.12
CA ASN A 374 -16.91 -6.55 0.82
C ASN A 374 -16.12 -7.85 1.00
N ILE A 375 -16.04 -8.35 2.23
CA ILE A 375 -15.31 -9.58 2.56
C ILE A 375 -15.77 -10.75 1.69
N SER A 376 -17.07 -10.86 1.43
CA SER A 376 -17.61 -11.94 0.60
C SER A 376 -17.07 -11.93 -0.84
N GLU A 377 -16.65 -10.77 -1.36
CA GLU A 377 -16.28 -10.56 -2.77
C GLU A 377 -14.75 -10.64 -3.02
N ILE A 378 -13.91 -10.39 -2.01
CA ILE A 378 -12.45 -10.40 -2.18
C ILE A 378 -11.84 -11.81 -2.11
N PRO A 379 -10.73 -12.12 -2.80
CA PRO A 379 -10.11 -13.45 -2.74
C PRO A 379 -9.70 -13.90 -1.32
N ILE A 380 -9.56 -15.21 -1.10
CA ILE A 380 -8.92 -15.74 0.11
C ILE A 380 -7.44 -15.35 0.10
N GLY A 381 -6.89 -14.90 1.23
CA GLY A 381 -5.49 -14.50 1.30
C GLY A 381 -5.16 -13.61 2.49
N LYS A 382 -3.95 -13.04 2.47
CA LYS A 382 -3.45 -12.11 3.49
C LYS A 382 -3.77 -10.68 3.10
N TYR A 383 -4.25 -9.92 4.07
CA TYR A 383 -4.71 -8.55 3.88
C TYR A 383 -4.17 -7.63 4.95
N SER A 384 -4.18 -6.34 4.62
CA SER A 384 -3.83 -5.25 5.51
C SER A 384 -4.88 -4.15 5.38
N GLU A 385 -5.59 -3.85 6.47
CA GLU A 385 -6.56 -2.77 6.59
C GLU A 385 -5.94 -1.61 7.36
N TRP A 386 -6.14 -0.39 6.88
CA TRP A 386 -5.48 0.81 7.41
C TRP A 386 -6.51 1.85 7.86
N ALA A 387 -7.45 1.43 8.71
CA ALA A 387 -8.52 2.26 9.25
C ALA A 387 -8.95 1.78 10.66
N PRO A 388 -8.73 2.54 11.76
CA PRO A 388 -7.89 3.75 11.91
C PRO A 388 -6.38 3.45 12.02
N GLU A 389 -6.03 2.23 12.43
CA GLU A 389 -4.66 1.75 12.52
C GLU A 389 -4.43 0.57 11.57
N LYS A 390 -3.16 0.30 11.27
CA LYS A 390 -2.80 -0.82 10.42
C LYS A 390 -3.07 -2.14 11.14
N ARG A 391 -3.92 -2.98 10.56
CA ARG A 391 -4.21 -4.35 11.01
C ARG A 391 -3.96 -5.33 9.88
N ASP A 392 -3.13 -6.32 10.14
CA ASP A 392 -2.86 -7.42 9.20
C ASP A 392 -3.71 -8.64 9.62
N PHE A 393 -4.32 -9.33 8.65
CA PHE A 393 -5.20 -10.46 8.89
C PHE A 393 -5.28 -11.38 7.66
N GLU A 394 -5.97 -12.52 7.80
CA GLU A 394 -6.18 -13.49 6.73
C GLU A 394 -7.67 -13.71 6.53
N ILE A 395 -8.14 -13.53 5.30
CA ILE A 395 -9.52 -13.84 4.91
C ILE A 395 -9.65 -15.35 4.70
N LYS A 396 -10.61 -15.98 5.37
CA LYS A 396 -10.93 -17.41 5.27
C LYS A 396 -12.27 -17.62 4.56
N GLN A 397 -12.42 -18.76 3.89
CA GLN A 397 -13.67 -19.12 3.22
C GLN A 397 -14.81 -19.34 4.22
N LEU A 398 -14.59 -20.21 5.20
CA LEU A 398 -15.66 -20.71 6.07
C LEU A 398 -15.13 -20.91 7.48
N VAL A 399 -15.92 -20.49 8.46
CA VAL A 399 -15.78 -20.91 9.86
C VAL A 399 -17.07 -21.58 10.32
N VAL A 400 -16.90 -22.66 11.07
CA VAL A 400 -18.01 -23.36 11.73
C VAL A 400 -18.02 -22.97 13.20
N GLN A 401 -19.12 -22.38 13.65
CA GLN A 401 -19.36 -22.04 15.05
C GLN A 401 -20.38 -23.01 15.62
N ASP A 402 -19.91 -23.97 16.42
CA ASP A 402 -20.78 -24.90 17.15
C ASP A 402 -21.19 -24.25 18.48
N LEU A 403 -22.47 -23.91 18.61
CA LEU A 403 -23.04 -23.32 19.83
C LEU A 403 -23.35 -24.38 20.90
N GLY A 404 -23.12 -25.66 20.59
CA GLY A 404 -23.35 -26.78 21.50
C GLY A 404 -24.78 -27.29 21.46
N THR A 405 -25.20 -27.86 22.59
CA THR A 405 -26.50 -28.52 22.73
C THR A 405 -27.36 -27.77 23.74
N PHE A 406 -28.61 -27.49 23.37
CA PHE A 406 -29.59 -26.78 24.17
C PHE A 406 -30.78 -27.68 24.48
N GLU A 407 -31.32 -27.57 25.69
CA GLU A 407 -32.59 -28.20 26.03
C GLU A 407 -33.75 -27.32 25.56
N GLY A 408 -34.71 -27.91 24.86
CA GLY A 408 -35.94 -27.23 24.46
C GLY A 408 -36.85 -26.81 25.62
N ASP A 409 -37.67 -25.79 25.36
CA ASP A 409 -38.68 -25.34 26.32
C ASP A 409 -39.92 -26.22 26.35
N THR A 410 -40.39 -26.73 25.21
CA THR A 410 -41.53 -27.68 25.19
C THR A 410 -41.38 -28.70 24.07
N ILE A 411 -42.06 -29.83 24.20
CA ILE A 411 -42.05 -30.90 23.17
C ILE A 411 -42.60 -30.39 21.82
N GLU A 412 -43.50 -29.41 21.85
CA GLU A 412 -44.13 -28.78 20.68
C GLU A 412 -43.17 -27.91 19.87
N THR A 413 -42.30 -27.16 20.57
CA THR A 413 -41.58 -26.02 19.98
C THR A 413 -40.06 -26.17 20.05
N TYR A 414 -39.51 -27.20 20.71
CA TYR A 414 -38.06 -27.35 20.81
C TYR A 414 -37.38 -27.41 19.43
N GLN A 415 -38.04 -28.05 18.46
CA GLN A 415 -37.53 -28.11 17.08
C GLN A 415 -37.53 -26.76 16.37
N ASN A 416 -38.10 -25.70 16.95
CA ASN A 416 -38.05 -24.33 16.44
C ASN A 416 -37.09 -23.44 17.23
N PHE A 417 -36.45 -23.97 18.29
CA PHE A 417 -35.48 -23.22 19.08
C PHE A 417 -34.29 -22.76 18.23
N ARG A 418 -33.96 -21.47 18.36
CA ARG A 418 -32.76 -20.84 17.82
C ARG A 418 -32.07 -20.10 18.97
N PRO A 419 -30.85 -20.46 19.35
CA PRO A 419 -30.10 -19.73 20.37
C PRO A 419 -29.74 -18.33 19.85
N ASN A 420 -29.49 -17.39 20.78
CA ASN A 420 -28.80 -16.16 20.43
C ASN A 420 -27.33 -16.49 20.12
N ASP A 421 -26.84 -15.95 19.02
CA ASP A 421 -25.49 -16.10 18.55
C ASP A 421 -24.81 -14.74 18.48
N GLU A 422 -23.79 -14.53 19.33
CA GLU A 422 -22.88 -13.41 19.16
C GLU A 422 -21.71 -13.88 18.29
N ILE A 423 -21.76 -13.48 17.02
CA ILE A 423 -20.61 -13.64 16.12
C ILE A 423 -19.55 -12.63 16.54
N SER A 424 -18.38 -13.12 16.94
CA SER A 424 -17.27 -12.26 17.34
C SER A 424 -16.81 -11.38 16.17
N ASN A 425 -16.34 -10.17 16.49
CA ASN A 425 -15.80 -9.25 15.48
C ASN A 425 -14.66 -9.90 14.68
N VAL A 426 -13.82 -10.71 15.31
CA VAL A 426 -12.73 -11.44 14.62
C VAL A 426 -13.24 -12.34 13.49
N ILE A 427 -14.42 -12.99 13.65
CA ILE A 427 -15.03 -13.80 12.58
C ILE A 427 -15.64 -12.87 11.52
N ARG A 428 -16.30 -11.79 11.94
CA ARG A 428 -16.90 -10.79 11.04
C ARG A 428 -15.86 -10.04 10.20
N ASP A 429 -14.64 -9.92 10.65
CA ASP A 429 -13.63 -9.11 9.95
C ASP A 429 -12.79 -9.96 8.99
N ASN A 430 -12.85 -11.29 9.08
CA ASN A 430 -11.88 -12.18 8.45
C ASN A 430 -12.47 -13.43 7.78
N VAL A 431 -13.80 -13.61 7.75
CA VAL A 431 -14.41 -14.85 7.24
C VAL A 431 -15.55 -14.55 6.28
N LYS A 432 -15.58 -15.17 5.11
CA LYS A 432 -16.64 -14.97 4.11
C LYS A 432 -17.97 -15.59 4.50
N GLU A 433 -17.94 -16.82 4.99
CA GLU A 433 -19.12 -17.59 5.33
C GLU A 433 -19.02 -18.11 6.76
N ILE A 434 -20.12 -17.99 7.50
CA ILE A 434 -20.20 -18.44 8.89
C ILE A 434 -21.30 -19.49 8.95
N ARG A 435 -20.91 -20.73 9.25
CA ARG A 435 -21.86 -21.82 9.48
C ARG A 435 -22.07 -22.00 10.97
N ILE A 436 -23.26 -21.66 11.43
CA ILE A 436 -23.65 -21.83 12.83
C ILE A 436 -24.31 -23.19 12.97
N LEU A 437 -23.82 -24.00 13.89
CA LEU A 437 -24.37 -25.31 14.23
C LEU A 437 -24.87 -25.29 15.66
N TRP A 438 -26.04 -25.87 15.89
CA TRP A 438 -26.53 -26.12 17.24
C TRP A 438 -27.42 -27.35 17.27
N ARG A 439 -27.47 -27.99 18.43
CA ARG A 439 -28.29 -29.19 18.65
C ARG A 439 -29.35 -28.86 19.67
N VAL A 440 -30.59 -29.29 19.43
CA VAL A 440 -31.68 -29.11 20.39
C VAL A 440 -32.17 -30.47 20.83
N THR A 441 -32.00 -30.78 22.12
CA THR A 441 -32.60 -31.96 22.73
C THR A 441 -34.03 -31.63 23.15
N PRO A 442 -34.96 -32.57 23.02
CA PRO A 442 -36.29 -32.39 23.61
C PRO A 442 -36.17 -32.19 25.13
N PRO A 443 -37.12 -31.49 25.78
CA PRO A 443 -37.09 -31.32 27.22
C PRO A 443 -37.19 -32.67 27.91
N ILE A 444 -36.27 -32.95 28.84
CA ILE A 444 -36.21 -34.20 29.60
C ILE A 444 -36.56 -33.95 31.06
N LEU A 445 -37.05 -34.97 31.75
CA LEU A 445 -37.32 -34.87 33.17
C LEU A 445 -36.02 -34.55 33.94
N PRO A 446 -35.97 -33.49 34.77
CA PRO A 446 -34.78 -33.21 35.56
C PRO A 446 -34.46 -34.36 36.52
N LYS A 447 -33.18 -34.76 36.63
CA LYS A 447 -32.73 -35.92 37.44
C LYS A 447 -33.22 -35.91 38.90
N ASP A 448 -33.37 -34.72 39.50
CA ASP A 448 -33.81 -34.57 40.90
C ASP A 448 -35.29 -34.16 41.03
N ALA A 449 -36.07 -34.29 39.96
CA ALA A 449 -37.49 -33.98 40.03
C ALA A 449 -38.20 -35.01 40.93
N LYS A 450 -38.97 -34.52 41.91
CA LYS A 450 -39.69 -35.37 42.87
C LYS A 450 -41.06 -35.68 42.34
N LEU A 451 -41.45 -36.95 42.42
CA LEU A 451 -42.80 -37.39 42.07
C LEU A 451 -43.81 -36.72 43.01
N ILE A 452 -44.89 -36.19 42.45
CA ILE A 452 -46.06 -35.71 43.18
C ILE A 452 -47.13 -36.79 43.11
N THR A 453 -47.57 -37.26 44.27
CA THR A 453 -48.61 -38.30 44.40
C THR A 453 -50.01 -37.71 44.55
N ASP A 454 -50.14 -36.52 45.14
CA ASP A 454 -51.43 -35.84 45.33
C ASP A 454 -51.64 -34.75 44.28
N ILE A 455 -52.61 -34.96 43.40
CA ILE A 455 -52.93 -34.03 42.29
C ILE A 455 -54.20 -33.26 42.66
N PRO A 456 -54.11 -31.96 42.98
CA PRO A 456 -55.22 -31.20 43.59
C PRO A 456 -56.27 -30.69 42.58
N TYR A 457 -56.44 -31.34 41.42
CA TYR A 457 -57.25 -30.82 40.32
C TYR A 457 -58.54 -31.64 40.09
N ASN A 458 -59.67 -30.93 39.92
CA ASN A 458 -60.94 -31.51 39.43
C ASN A 458 -60.79 -31.84 37.93
N LEU A 459 -60.19 -32.99 37.65
CA LEU A 459 -59.97 -33.49 36.29
C LEU A 459 -61.20 -34.28 35.80
N SER A 460 -61.51 -34.17 34.51
CA SER A 460 -62.53 -35.01 33.88
C SER A 460 -62.17 -36.50 33.95
N LYS A 461 -63.17 -37.41 33.94
CA LYS A 461 -62.94 -38.87 33.92
C LYS A 461 -61.91 -39.31 32.86
N LYS A 462 -61.88 -38.61 31.72
CA LYS A 462 -60.94 -38.85 30.62
C LYS A 462 -59.48 -38.57 30.99
N HIS A 463 -59.19 -37.65 31.90
CA HIS A 463 -57.82 -37.33 32.31
C HIS A 463 -57.40 -38.02 33.61
N LYS A 464 -58.36 -38.37 34.48
CA LYS A 464 -58.12 -38.97 35.80
C LYS A 464 -57.38 -40.32 35.72
N HIS A 465 -57.78 -41.18 34.78
CA HIS A 465 -57.19 -42.51 34.61
C HIS A 465 -55.70 -42.50 34.22
N LEU A 466 -55.21 -41.42 33.59
CA LEU A 466 -53.80 -41.27 33.17
C LEU A 466 -52.87 -40.93 34.33
N LEU A 467 -53.43 -40.33 35.39
CA LEU A 467 -52.68 -39.85 36.55
C LEU A 467 -52.75 -40.80 37.74
N GLU A 468 -53.86 -41.53 37.90
CA GLU A 468 -54.08 -42.46 39.02
C GLU A 468 -53.23 -43.75 38.92
N ASN A 469 -52.79 -44.14 37.71
CA ASN A 469 -52.09 -45.42 37.50
C ASN A 469 -50.61 -45.32 37.10
N GLU A 470 -50.14 -44.15 36.69
CA GLU A 470 -48.80 -44.01 36.16
C GLU A 470 -48.09 -42.78 36.73
N LYS A 471 -47.10 -43.03 37.59
CA LYS A 471 -46.24 -42.05 38.25
C LYS A 471 -45.56 -41.10 37.24
N ARG A 472 -46.23 -40.00 36.88
CA ARG A 472 -45.84 -39.14 35.74
C ARG A 472 -45.80 -37.65 36.06
N PHE A 473 -46.23 -37.25 37.23
CA PHE A 473 -46.29 -35.85 37.63
C PHE A 473 -45.17 -35.53 38.61
N TYR A 474 -44.30 -34.58 38.27
CA TYR A 474 -43.09 -34.29 39.03
C TYR A 474 -42.97 -32.80 39.34
N THR A 475 -42.17 -32.46 40.36
CA THR A 475 -41.82 -31.07 40.69
C THR A 475 -40.34 -30.90 41.01
N LYS A 476 -39.79 -29.76 40.60
CA LYS A 476 -38.46 -29.29 41.00
C LYS A 476 -38.49 -27.77 41.08
N ASN A 477 -38.06 -27.19 42.20
CA ASN A 477 -37.98 -25.75 42.41
C ASN A 477 -39.28 -25.01 42.06
N LYS A 478 -40.44 -25.52 42.53
CA LYS A 478 -41.80 -25.02 42.26
C LYS A 478 -42.28 -25.13 40.81
N LYS A 479 -41.46 -25.62 39.87
CA LYS A 479 -41.89 -25.96 38.51
C LYS A 479 -42.45 -27.38 38.47
N LYS A 480 -43.59 -27.54 37.80
CA LYS A 480 -44.27 -28.83 37.59
C LYS A 480 -43.89 -29.41 36.23
N TYR A 481 -43.72 -30.71 36.16
CA TYR A 481 -43.36 -31.45 34.95
C TYR A 481 -44.34 -32.62 34.77
N LEU A 482 -44.75 -32.88 33.53
CA LEU A 482 -45.55 -34.03 33.17
C LEU A 482 -44.75 -34.91 32.21
N LEU A 483 -44.56 -36.18 32.57
CA LEU A 483 -43.80 -37.15 31.80
C LEU A 483 -44.64 -37.69 30.64
N PHE A 484 -44.14 -37.51 29.42
CA PHE A 484 -44.69 -38.11 28.20
C PHE A 484 -43.84 -39.33 27.80
N LYS A 485 -44.47 -40.49 27.60
CA LYS A 485 -43.79 -41.70 27.13
C LYS A 485 -44.03 -41.90 25.63
N ARG A 486 -43.08 -42.55 24.95
CA ARG A 486 -43.22 -42.90 23.52
C ARG A 486 -44.41 -43.84 23.33
N GLY A 487 -45.20 -43.62 22.26
CA GLY A 487 -46.36 -44.44 21.90
C GLY A 487 -47.71 -43.93 22.42
N GLU A 488 -47.72 -42.85 23.20
CA GLU A 488 -48.94 -42.35 23.84
C GLU A 488 -49.71 -41.33 23.00
N ASN A 489 -50.99 -41.14 23.35
CA ASN A 489 -51.81 -40.10 22.73
C ASN A 489 -51.35 -38.71 23.17
N TYR A 490 -50.44 -38.14 22.38
CA TYR A 490 -49.83 -36.84 22.63
C TYR A 490 -50.84 -35.71 22.89
N LYS A 491 -51.92 -35.62 22.11
CA LYS A 491 -52.94 -34.58 22.28
C LYS A 491 -53.56 -34.63 23.68
N LEU A 492 -53.86 -35.85 24.15
CA LEU A 492 -54.45 -36.07 25.47
C LEU A 492 -53.50 -35.68 26.61
N ILE A 493 -52.21 -36.03 26.49
CA ILE A 493 -51.21 -35.71 27.52
C ILE A 493 -50.89 -34.19 27.52
N ARG A 494 -50.87 -33.55 26.35
CA ARG A 494 -50.71 -32.09 26.24
C ARG A 494 -51.87 -31.33 26.85
N ASP A 495 -53.11 -31.73 26.55
CA ASP A 495 -54.30 -31.10 27.15
C ASP A 495 -54.23 -31.19 28.69
N LEU A 496 -53.80 -32.34 29.21
CA LEU A 496 -53.57 -32.53 30.64
C LEU A 496 -52.44 -31.63 31.19
N SER A 497 -51.30 -31.50 30.49
CA SER A 497 -50.19 -30.68 30.95
C SER A 497 -50.59 -29.20 31.06
N VAL A 498 -51.42 -28.71 30.14
CA VAL A 498 -51.98 -27.35 30.17
C VAL A 498 -52.91 -27.17 31.37
N ILE A 499 -53.84 -28.12 31.60
CA ILE A 499 -54.80 -28.05 32.74
C ILE A 499 -54.08 -27.94 34.09
N ILE A 500 -52.99 -28.67 34.27
CA ILE A 500 -52.26 -28.73 35.55
C ILE A 500 -51.09 -27.72 35.64
N GLY A 501 -50.86 -26.94 34.57
CA GLY A 501 -49.79 -25.95 34.49
C GLY A 501 -48.39 -26.56 34.58
N ALA A 502 -48.13 -27.65 33.86
CA ALA A 502 -46.86 -28.37 33.89
C ALA A 502 -46.13 -28.36 32.54
N LYS A 503 -44.79 -28.28 32.60
CA LYS A 503 -43.90 -28.46 31.44
C LYS A 503 -43.98 -29.92 31.00
N LEU A 504 -44.39 -30.16 29.77
CA LEU A 504 -44.38 -31.50 29.20
C LEU A 504 -42.93 -31.88 28.87
N VAL A 505 -42.47 -33.04 29.35
CA VAL A 505 -41.09 -33.53 29.18
C VAL A 505 -41.07 -35.00 28.79
N LEU A 506 -40.03 -35.43 28.08
CA LEU A 506 -39.80 -36.84 27.79
C LEU A 506 -39.23 -37.57 29.00
N GLY A 507 -39.66 -38.82 29.14
CA GLY A 507 -39.18 -39.76 30.15
C GLY A 507 -38.18 -40.77 29.64
#